data_AF-J2M9D1-F1
#
_entry.id   AF-J2M9D1-F1
#
_cell.length_a   1.000
_cell.length_b   1.000
_cell.length_c   1.000
_cell.angle_alpha   90.00
_cell.angle_beta   90.00
_cell.angle_gamma   90.00
#
_symmetry.space_group_name_H-M   'P 1'
#
loop_
_entity.id
_entity.type
_entity.pdbx_description
1 polymer ?
#
loop_
_entity_poly.entity_id
_entity_poly.type
_entity_poly.pdbx_seq_one_letter_code
_entity_poly.pdbx_strand_id
1 'polypeptide(L)' 'RSGKIMRRILRKIATAEYDGLGDISTLADPGVVQHLIDTHKTMNAS' A
#
# COMPACT_ATOMS: atom_id res chain seq x y z
N ARG A 1 -4.80 -13.19 -12.41
CA ARG A 1 -3.88 -12.18 -11.82
C ARG A 1 -3.04 -11.59 -12.96
N SER A 2 -3.26 -10.33 -13.34
CA SER A 2 -2.63 -9.70 -14.54
C SER A 2 -1.18 -9.24 -14.32
N GLY A 3 -0.57 -9.45 -13.15
CA GLY A 3 0.78 -8.97 -12.84
C GLY A 3 0.93 -7.44 -12.80
N LYS A 4 -0.18 -6.68 -12.72
CA LYS A 4 -0.15 -5.22 -12.71
C LYS A 4 0.39 -4.71 -11.37
N ILE A 5 1.44 -3.89 -11.42
CA ILE A 5 1.96 -3.18 -10.24
C ILE A 5 0.98 -2.08 -9.84
N MET A 6 0.57 -2.05 -8.58
CA MET A 6 -0.42 -1.10 -8.04
C MET A 6 0.22 0.23 -7.67
N ARG A 7 0.79 0.92 -8.67
CA ARG A 7 1.52 2.18 -8.47
C ARG A 7 0.70 3.27 -7.77
N ARG A 8 -0.64 3.24 -7.89
CA ARG A 8 -1.54 4.18 -7.18
C ARG A 8 -1.42 4.03 -5.66
N ILE A 9 -1.47 2.80 -5.15
CA ILE A 9 -1.35 2.51 -3.70
C ILE A 9 0.05 2.86 -3.21
N LEU A 10 1.08 2.47 -3.97
CA LEU A 10 2.47 2.79 -3.62
C LEU A 10 2.71 4.30 -3.53
N ARG A 11 2.14 5.10 -4.45
CA ARG A 11 2.23 6.56 -4.39
C ARG A 11 1.57 7.12 -3.14
N LYS A 12 0.37 6.66 -2.80
CA LYS A 12 -0.34 7.09 -1.59
C LYS A 12 0.44 6.78 -0.31
N ILE A 13 1.01 5.58 -0.21
CA ILE A 13 1.87 5.21 0.93
C ILE A 13 3.08 6.14 1.00
N ALA A 14 3.75 6.39 -0.13
CA ALA A 14 4.92 7.27 -0.19
C ALA A 14 4.62 8.74 0.12
N THR A 15 3.37 9.20 -0.04
CA THR A 15 2.93 10.54 0.37
C THR A 15 2.28 10.57 1.76
N ALA A 16 2.41 9.48 2.54
CA ALA A 16 1.79 9.31 3.85
C ALA A 16 0.25 9.42 3.88
N GLU A 17 -0.43 9.21 2.75
CA GLU A 17 -1.88 9.13 2.62
C GLU A 17 -2.36 7.68 2.75
N TYR A 18 -2.68 7.24 3.96
CA TYR A 18 -3.08 5.84 4.22
C TYR A 18 -4.58 5.57 4.09
N ASP A 19 -5.38 6.62 3.92
CA ASP A 19 -6.82 6.56 3.77
C ASP A 19 -7.24 6.53 2.29
N GLY A 20 -8.49 6.12 2.05
CA GLY A 20 -9.07 6.08 0.70
C GLY A 20 -8.23 5.29 -0.31
N LEU A 21 -7.62 4.17 0.09
CA LEU A 21 -6.83 3.30 -0.79
C LEU A 21 -7.68 2.61 -1.86
N GLY A 22 -9.00 2.62 -1.71
CA GLY A 22 -9.95 1.98 -2.61
C GLY A 22 -9.94 0.46 -2.44
N ASP A 23 -10.56 -0.24 -3.39
CA ASP A 23 -10.66 -1.70 -3.35
C ASP A 23 -9.30 -2.38 -3.65
N ILE A 24 -8.89 -3.24 -2.72
CA ILE A 24 -7.67 -4.05 -2.78
C ILE A 24 -7.97 -5.56 -2.85
N SER A 25 -9.25 -5.96 -2.91
CA SER A 25 -9.67 -7.37 -2.99
C SER A 25 -9.19 -8.06 -4.27
N THR A 26 -8.87 -7.28 -5.31
CA THR A 26 -8.30 -7.77 -6.58
C THR A 26 -6.82 -8.15 -6.48
N LEU A 27 -6.15 -7.82 -5.37
CA LEU A 27 -4.78 -8.21 -5.12
C LEU A 27 -4.67 -9.71 -4.88
N ALA A 28 -3.52 -10.24 -5.28
CA ALA A 28 -3.14 -11.61 -4.96
C ALA A 28 -3.15 -11.88 -3.45
N ASP A 29 -2.64 -10.91 -2.71
CA ASP A 29 -2.60 -10.89 -1.26
C ASP A 29 -2.86 -9.44 -0.82
N PRO A 30 -4.09 -9.12 -0.36
CA PRO A 30 -4.42 -7.80 0.15
C PRO A 30 -3.61 -7.41 1.40
N GLY A 31 -3.12 -8.39 2.18
CA GLY A 31 -2.35 -8.14 3.42
C GLY A 31 -1.03 -7.41 3.20
N VAL A 32 -0.46 -7.53 1.99
CA VAL A 32 0.75 -6.80 1.59
C VAL A 32 0.58 -5.29 1.74
N VAL A 33 -0.62 -4.75 1.53
CA VAL A 33 -0.88 -3.30 1.66
C VAL A 33 -0.65 -2.84 3.10
N GLN A 34 -1.15 -3.59 4.08
CA GLN A 34 -0.94 -3.27 5.49
C GLN A 34 0.54 -3.33 5.87
N HIS A 35 1.25 -4.36 5.42
CA HIS A 35 2.68 -4.52 5.69
C HIS A 35 3.52 -3.35 5.13
N LEU A 36 3.18 -2.85 3.94
CA LEU A 36 3.85 -1.69 3.35
C LEU A 36 3.59 -0.40 4.15
N ILE A 37 2.36 -0.22 4.65
CA ILE A 37 2.01 0.93 5.49
C ILE A 37 2.80 0.91 6.80
N ASP A 38 2.84 -0.24 7.48
CA ASP A 38 3.52 -0.37 8.77
C ASP A 38 5.02 -0.13 8.61
N THR A 39 5.64 -0.72 7.58
CA THR A 39 7.05 -0.50 7.24
C THR A 39 7.33 0.98 6.99
N HIS A 40 6.48 1.65 6.21
CA HIS A 40 6.62 3.09 5.93
C HIS A 40 6.49 3.95 7.19
N LYS A 41 5.56 3.64 8.09
CA LYS A 41 5.41 4.35 9.36
C LYS A 41 6.63 4.18 10.26
N THR A 42 7.18 2.97 10.37
CA THR A 42 8.40 2.70 11.14
C THR A 42 9.60 3.48 10.59
N MET A 43 9.76 3.54 9.27
CA MET A 43 10.87 4.29 8.64
C MET A 43 10.77 5.81 8.85
N ASN A 44 9.57 6.39 8.94
CA ASN A 44 9.39 7.83 9.15
C ASN A 44 9.40 8.24 10.64
N ALA A 45 9.25 7.28 11.55
CA ALA A 45 9.25 7.53 13.00
C ALA A 45 10.64 7.48 13.64
N SER A 46 11.68 7.19 12.85
CA SER A 46 13.10 7.11 13.25
C SER A 46 13.90 8.27 12.67
#